data_AF-A0A0D3EU01-F1
#
_entry.id   AF-A0A0D3EU01-F1
#
_cell.length_a   1.000
_cell.length_b   1.000
_cell.length_c   1.000
_cell.angle_alpha   90.00
_cell.angle_beta   90.00
_cell.angle_gamma   90.00
#
_symmetry.space_group_name_H-M   'P 1'
#
loop_
_entity.id
_entity.type
_entity.pdbx_description
1 polymer ?
#
loop_
_entity_poly.entity_id
_entity_poly.type
_entity_poly.pdbx_seq_one_letter_code
_entity_poly.pdbx_strand_id
1 'polypeptide(L)'
;MSLAGSALEAALQAVGRGLDAAGDHRLLYCKGTGRLLMLDESRARDLTINGGVLRGVPPDVVVEEGHGILERIRQVPGPPTDEPVVCSFPKMAECFNRKAGLLETTVPLGSFNSLFSFTGSWKNDEAATKSLAIDGYSVPLFKVKITSGELFLHESVKRAIPHSWDPSALASFIENYGTHIITSVTVGGKDEVYIKQHSSSQLSELEFRNYVKEIGSERFSDGDSKLNATPINYSEKDMTVIFRRRGGCDLVQNFNDWIKTVQSAPDVIGMTFLPIVSLVGDMPGKKHLARAIELYLKYKPQIEELQYFLDFQVQLVWAPVPPGIAGQHRKEPVCPSLQFSLMGPKLFVSTEQISVGRRPVTGLKLCLEGAKQNRLAIHLQHLGSLPKIFVPHWDSHITIGPPKWQGPEEQDSRWFEPIKWRNFAHVSTAPIEYTETSITDLSGVYIVTGAQLGVWDFGAKSVLHLKLLFSRVPGCTIRRSVWDHSPSSSLVHRTDEASSSSSDNAKLVKIVDMTETLKGPQDAPGHWLVTGAKLGVEKGKIVVRAKYSLLNY
;
A
#
# COMPACT_ATOMS: atom_id res chain seq x y z
N MET A 1 -9.55 30.27 30.26
CA MET A 1 -10.50 29.59 29.34
C MET A 1 -10.86 28.25 29.93
N SER A 2 -12.13 27.85 29.89
CA SER A 2 -12.52 26.46 30.17
C SER A 2 -11.89 25.54 29.11
N LEU A 3 -11.64 24.27 29.43
CA LEU A 3 -11.15 23.28 28.44
C LEU A 3 -12.13 23.16 27.26
N ALA A 4 -13.43 23.34 27.52
CA ALA A 4 -14.46 23.43 26.50
C ALA A 4 -14.25 24.59 25.49
N GLY A 5 -13.84 25.77 25.97
CA GLY A 5 -13.48 26.88 25.09
C GLY A 5 -12.28 26.54 24.20
N SER A 6 -11.28 25.84 24.74
CA SER A 6 -10.06 25.50 23.99
C SER A 6 -10.28 24.51 22.84
N ALA A 7 -11.10 23.46 23.05
CA ALA A 7 -11.38 22.48 22.00
C ALA A 7 -12.24 23.08 20.87
N LEU A 8 -13.20 23.94 21.21
CA LEU A 8 -14.05 24.62 20.24
C LEU A 8 -13.29 25.68 19.43
N GLU A 9 -12.40 26.46 20.08
CA GLU A 9 -11.50 27.37 19.38
C GLU A 9 -10.57 26.61 18.42
N ALA A 10 -10.00 25.47 18.86
CA ALA A 10 -9.18 24.63 18.00
C ALA A 10 -9.97 24.09 16.79
N ALA A 11 -11.23 23.68 17.00
CA ALA A 11 -12.13 23.27 15.93
C ALA A 11 -12.38 24.41 14.92
N LEU A 12 -12.65 25.63 15.40
CA LEU A 12 -12.82 26.81 14.55
C LEU A 12 -11.58 27.09 13.70
N GLN A 13 -10.39 27.03 14.30
CA GLN A 13 -9.13 27.27 13.58
C GLN A 13 -8.78 26.15 12.58
N ALA A 14 -9.28 24.94 12.81
CA ALA A 14 -9.01 23.79 11.95
C ALA A 14 -9.86 23.76 10.69
N VAL A 15 -11.11 24.23 10.76
CA VAL A 15 -11.99 24.30 9.61
C VAL A 15 -11.37 25.18 8.52
N GLY A 16 -11.33 24.66 7.29
CA GLY A 16 -10.67 25.28 6.14
C GLY A 16 -9.16 24.99 6.01
N ARG A 17 -8.55 24.27 6.96
CA ARG A 17 -7.17 23.77 6.84
C ARG A 17 -7.10 22.47 6.06
N GLY A 18 -5.88 22.13 5.64
CA GLY A 18 -5.58 20.86 5.01
C GLY A 18 -5.53 19.69 5.99
N LEU A 19 -5.72 18.48 5.50
CA LEU A 19 -5.50 17.23 6.23
C LEU A 19 -5.00 16.16 5.26
N ASP A 20 -4.15 15.28 5.77
CA ASP A 20 -3.84 14.03 5.11
C ASP A 20 -4.84 12.92 5.48
N ALA A 21 -5.71 12.58 4.52
CA ALA A 21 -6.68 11.49 4.65
C ALA A 21 -6.07 10.07 4.67
N ALA A 22 -4.78 9.91 4.33
CA ALA A 22 -4.07 8.63 4.53
C ALA A 22 -3.65 8.40 5.99
N GLY A 23 -3.64 9.46 6.81
CA GLY A 23 -3.25 9.44 8.22
C GLY A 23 -4.42 9.47 9.22
N ASP A 24 -4.09 9.62 10.50
CA ASP A 24 -5.08 9.77 11.58
C ASP A 24 -5.72 11.17 11.56
N HIS A 25 -7.02 11.25 11.83
CA HIS A 25 -7.80 12.49 11.78
C HIS A 25 -7.82 13.18 13.16
N ARG A 26 -6.65 13.62 13.61
CA ARG A 26 -6.49 14.49 14.80
C ARG A 26 -6.12 15.90 14.38
N LEU A 27 -6.56 16.89 15.16
CA LEU A 27 -6.25 18.30 14.88
C LEU A 27 -4.75 18.60 14.86
N LEU A 28 -3.95 17.85 15.62
CA LEU A 28 -2.49 17.95 15.60
C LEU A 28 -1.89 17.72 14.20
N TYR A 29 -2.58 16.97 13.33
CA TYR A 29 -2.12 16.66 11.97
C TYR A 29 -2.71 17.57 10.90
N CYS A 30 -3.38 18.66 11.29
CA CYS A 30 -3.81 19.68 10.33
C CYS A 30 -2.61 20.24 9.57
N LYS A 31 -2.77 20.33 8.25
CA LYS A 31 -1.77 20.80 7.29
C LYS A 31 -1.96 22.29 6.98
N GLY A 32 -0.94 22.88 6.37
CA GLY A 32 -0.84 24.31 6.09
C GLY A 32 -0.43 25.13 7.32
N THR A 33 0.16 26.29 7.08
CA THR A 33 0.48 27.30 8.11
C THR A 33 -0.77 27.99 8.67
N GLY A 34 -1.91 27.87 7.98
CA GLY A 34 -3.21 28.38 8.36
C GLY A 34 -4.31 27.76 7.50
N ARG A 35 -5.46 28.42 7.39
CA ARG A 35 -6.55 28.00 6.49
C ARG A 35 -6.05 28.05 5.04
N LEU A 36 -6.39 27.01 4.28
CA LEU A 36 -6.12 26.94 2.85
C LEU A 36 -7.26 27.55 2.04
N LEU A 37 -8.46 27.63 2.62
CA LEU A 37 -9.61 28.33 2.07
C LEU A 37 -9.58 29.82 2.40
N MET A 38 -10.05 30.62 1.44
CA MET A 38 -10.39 32.01 1.67
C MET A 38 -11.75 32.10 2.35
N LEU A 39 -11.76 32.50 3.62
CA LEU A 39 -12.96 32.85 4.38
C LEU A 39 -12.97 34.37 4.64
N ASP A 40 -14.14 34.95 4.85
CA ASP A 40 -14.29 36.39 5.11
C ASP A 40 -13.92 36.75 6.56
N GLU A 41 -12.62 36.70 6.88
CA GLU A 41 -12.09 37.06 8.20
C GLU A 41 -12.39 38.52 8.57
N SER A 42 -12.56 39.40 7.58
CA SER A 42 -12.79 40.83 7.79
C SER A 42 -14.14 41.11 8.47
N ARG A 43 -15.10 40.21 8.27
CA ARG A 43 -16.45 40.26 8.85
C ARG A 43 -16.65 39.21 9.95
N ALA A 44 -15.54 38.72 10.52
CA ALA A 44 -15.60 37.81 11.64
C ALA A 44 -16.32 38.44 12.83
N ARG A 45 -17.13 37.64 13.51
CA ARG A 45 -17.96 38.07 14.65
C ARG A 45 -17.73 37.18 15.86
N ASP A 46 -18.01 37.73 17.04
CA ASP A 46 -18.03 36.96 18.28
C ASP A 46 -19.39 36.29 18.46
N LEU A 47 -19.39 35.01 18.82
CA LEU A 47 -20.59 34.22 19.09
C LEU A 47 -20.68 33.88 20.58
N THR A 48 -21.80 34.20 21.20
CA THR A 48 -22.12 33.74 22.56
C THR A 48 -22.61 32.29 22.49
N ILE A 49 -21.99 31.42 23.28
CA ILE A 49 -22.29 29.98 23.38
C ILE A 49 -22.44 29.58 24.84
N ASN A 50 -23.08 28.43 25.14
CA ASN A 50 -23.12 27.96 26.52
C ASN A 50 -21.69 27.69 27.03
N GLY A 51 -21.28 28.45 28.03
CA GLY A 51 -19.94 28.35 28.63
C GLY A 51 -18.91 29.36 28.14
N GLY A 52 -19.27 30.34 27.28
CA GLY A 52 -18.37 31.45 26.95
C GLY A 52 -18.71 32.24 25.67
N VAL A 53 -17.70 32.97 25.17
CA VAL A 53 -17.76 33.70 23.90
C VAL A 53 -16.68 33.13 22.98
N LEU A 54 -17.08 32.60 21.83
CA LEU A 54 -16.18 32.16 20.77
C LEU A 54 -15.91 33.33 19.84
N ARG A 55 -14.65 33.76 19.76
CA ARG A 55 -14.27 34.97 19.03
C ARG A 55 -13.86 34.70 17.58
N GLY A 56 -14.04 35.70 16.74
CA GLY A 56 -13.49 35.70 15.38
C GLY A 56 -14.05 34.60 14.48
N VAL A 57 -15.37 34.37 14.53
CA VAL A 57 -16.07 33.41 13.68
C VAL A 57 -16.42 34.08 12.34
N PRO A 58 -15.84 33.64 11.19
CA PRO A 58 -16.18 34.19 9.89
C PRO A 58 -17.66 33.93 9.55
N PRO A 59 -18.28 34.76 8.69
CA PRO A 59 -19.67 34.56 8.30
C PRO A 59 -19.90 33.25 7.52
N ASP A 60 -18.87 32.72 6.87
CA ASP A 60 -18.92 31.44 6.14
C ASP A 60 -18.99 30.22 7.06
N VAL A 61 -18.74 30.40 8.36
CA VAL A 61 -18.69 29.34 9.36
C VAL A 61 -19.89 29.42 10.29
N VAL A 62 -20.53 28.28 10.51
CA VAL A 62 -21.61 28.10 11.48
C VAL A 62 -21.12 27.21 12.62
N VAL A 63 -21.52 27.57 13.84
CA VAL A 63 -21.32 26.78 15.04
C VAL A 63 -22.70 26.30 15.49
N GLU A 64 -22.94 25.00 15.36
CA GLU A 64 -24.17 24.37 15.83
C GLU A 64 -23.94 23.84 17.24
N GLU A 65 -24.82 24.19 18.15
CA GLU A 65 -24.83 23.64 19.50
C GLU A 65 -25.60 22.32 19.50
N GLY A 66 -24.91 21.25 19.90
CA GLY A 66 -25.51 19.94 20.12
C GLY A 66 -26.33 19.95 21.40
N HIS A 67 -27.27 19.01 21.51
CA HIS A 67 -28.12 18.90 22.70
C HIS A 67 -27.38 18.29 23.90
N GLY A 68 -26.11 17.86 23.71
CA GLY A 68 -25.33 17.15 24.73
C GLY A 68 -25.94 15.80 25.12
N ILE A 69 -26.79 15.25 24.25
CA ILE A 69 -27.49 13.99 24.48
C ILE A 69 -26.56 12.84 24.10
N LEU A 70 -26.62 11.77 24.89
CA LEU A 70 -25.92 10.53 24.60
C LEU A 70 -26.50 9.87 23.36
N GLU A 71 -25.67 9.66 22.35
CA GLU A 71 -26.02 9.00 21.10
C GLU A 71 -25.23 7.69 20.99
N ARG A 72 -25.92 6.57 20.76
CA ARG A 72 -25.24 5.32 20.38
C ARG A 72 -24.73 5.45 18.95
N ILE A 73 -23.50 5.04 18.70
CA ILE A 73 -22.85 5.21 17.40
C ILE A 73 -23.45 4.23 16.40
N ARG A 74 -24.13 4.81 15.40
CA ARG A 74 -24.74 4.09 14.28
C ARG A 74 -23.89 4.35 13.05
N GLN A 75 -23.23 3.32 12.51
CA GLN A 75 -22.39 3.48 11.30
C GLN A 75 -23.07 3.01 10.02
N VAL A 76 -24.16 2.24 10.11
CA VAL A 76 -24.85 1.66 8.94
C VAL A 76 -26.19 2.39 8.68
N PRO A 77 -26.52 2.74 7.42
CA PRO A 77 -27.85 3.22 7.06
C PRO A 77 -28.89 2.12 7.27
N GLY A 78 -29.94 2.40 8.05
CA GLY A 78 -31.03 1.45 8.32
C GLY A 78 -31.91 1.87 9.49
N PRO A 79 -33.05 1.19 9.72
CA PRO A 79 -33.88 1.41 10.89
C PRO A 79 -33.07 1.15 12.17
N PRO A 80 -33.36 1.87 13.27
CA PRO A 80 -32.65 1.68 14.53
C PRO A 80 -32.85 0.25 15.02
N THR A 81 -31.75 -0.48 15.15
CA THR A 81 -31.66 -1.77 15.82
C THR A 81 -30.75 -1.62 17.02
N ASP A 82 -31.07 -2.28 18.14
CA ASP A 82 -30.19 -2.36 19.32
C ASP A 82 -28.97 -3.29 19.11
N GLU A 83 -28.84 -3.84 17.90
CA GLU A 83 -27.76 -4.73 17.49
C GLU A 83 -26.46 -3.95 17.16
N PRO A 84 -25.29 -4.47 17.56
CA PRO A 84 -24.03 -3.89 17.15
C PRO A 84 -23.83 -4.04 15.63
N VAL A 85 -23.07 -3.10 15.06
CA VAL A 85 -22.71 -3.15 13.65
C VAL A 85 -21.68 -4.24 13.45
N VAL A 86 -21.99 -5.24 12.65
CA VAL A 86 -21.08 -6.30 12.20
C VAL A 86 -21.11 -6.32 10.67
N CYS A 87 -19.96 -6.15 10.01
CA CYS A 87 -19.89 -6.20 8.56
C CYS A 87 -18.48 -6.56 8.04
N SER A 88 -18.36 -6.75 6.73
CA SER A 88 -17.08 -7.00 6.06
C SER A 88 -16.18 -5.75 6.06
N PHE A 89 -14.88 -5.96 5.85
CA PHE A 89 -13.88 -4.89 5.78
C PHE A 89 -14.26 -3.77 4.78
N PRO A 90 -14.65 -4.04 3.51
CA PRO A 90 -15.02 -3.00 2.56
C PRO A 90 -16.24 -2.20 3.00
N LYS A 91 -17.25 -2.88 3.56
CA LYS A 91 -18.49 -2.23 4.01
C LYS A 91 -18.24 -1.33 5.22
N MET A 92 -17.36 -1.75 6.13
CA MET A 92 -16.97 -0.92 7.26
C MET A 92 -16.15 0.30 6.81
N ALA A 93 -15.20 0.12 5.89
CA ALA A 93 -14.44 1.22 5.31
C ALA A 93 -15.36 2.23 4.60
N GLU A 94 -16.36 1.77 3.85
CA GLU A 94 -17.37 2.63 3.22
C GLU A 94 -18.17 3.44 4.25
N CYS A 95 -18.53 2.85 5.40
CA CYS A 95 -19.20 3.57 6.47
C CYS A 95 -18.35 4.71 7.04
N PHE A 96 -17.04 4.47 7.21
CA PHE A 96 -16.07 5.50 7.60
C PHE A 96 -15.97 6.62 6.58
N ASN A 97 -15.86 6.27 5.30
CA ASN A 97 -15.76 7.21 4.20
C ASN A 97 -17.02 8.10 4.13
N ARG A 98 -18.20 7.50 4.24
CA ARG A 98 -19.48 8.22 4.32
C ARG A 98 -19.55 9.17 5.52
N LYS A 99 -19.16 8.71 6.72
CA LYS A 99 -19.13 9.55 7.93
C LYS A 99 -18.18 10.75 7.79
N ALA A 100 -17.11 10.58 7.02
CA ALA A 100 -16.15 11.63 6.70
C ALA A 100 -16.59 12.57 5.56
N GLY A 101 -17.78 12.36 4.96
CA GLY A 101 -18.29 13.15 3.84
C GLY A 101 -17.71 12.76 2.46
N LEU A 102 -17.07 11.59 2.36
CA LEU A 102 -16.38 11.12 1.17
C LEU A 102 -17.11 9.92 0.55
N LEU A 103 -18.16 10.18 -0.22
CA LEU A 103 -19.06 9.14 -0.76
C LEU A 103 -18.47 8.38 -1.96
N GLU A 104 -17.54 8.98 -2.69
CA GLU A 104 -17.02 8.45 -3.96
C GLU A 104 -15.76 7.60 -3.80
N THR A 105 -15.15 7.58 -2.61
CA THR A 105 -13.91 6.83 -2.36
C THR A 105 -14.19 5.41 -1.86
N THR A 106 -13.61 4.44 -2.57
CA THR A 106 -13.61 3.03 -2.18
C THR A 106 -12.39 2.66 -1.34
N VAL A 107 -11.40 3.56 -1.25
CA VAL A 107 -10.16 3.32 -0.52
C VAL A 107 -10.39 3.61 0.97
N PRO A 108 -9.97 2.72 1.90
CA PRO A 108 -10.10 2.98 3.33
C PRO A 108 -9.28 4.20 3.78
N LEU A 109 -9.87 5.05 4.62
CA LEU A 109 -9.21 6.22 5.20
C LEU A 109 -8.18 5.84 6.26
N GLY A 110 -7.20 6.72 6.48
CA GLY A 110 -6.20 6.54 7.54
C GLY A 110 -6.81 6.48 8.94
N SER A 111 -7.90 7.22 9.21
CA SER A 111 -8.63 7.11 10.47
C SER A 111 -9.23 5.72 10.70
N PHE A 112 -9.76 5.08 9.64
CA PHE A 112 -10.27 3.72 9.73
C PHE A 112 -9.13 2.75 10.08
N ASN A 113 -7.99 2.89 9.41
CA ASN A 113 -6.80 2.09 9.71
C ASN A 113 -6.32 2.29 11.15
N SER A 114 -6.23 3.54 11.62
CA SER A 114 -5.79 3.88 12.98
C SER A 114 -6.71 3.32 14.07
N LEU A 115 -8.02 3.44 13.89
CA LEU A 115 -9.01 3.02 14.89
C LEU A 115 -9.05 1.50 15.05
N PHE A 116 -8.93 0.75 13.94
CA PHE A 116 -8.80 -0.71 13.95
C PHE A 116 -7.36 -1.22 14.10
N SER A 117 -6.38 -0.33 14.25
CA SER A 117 -4.94 -0.68 14.32
C SER A 117 -4.48 -1.57 13.14
N PHE A 118 -4.86 -1.19 11.91
CA PHE A 118 -4.33 -1.76 10.68
C PHE A 118 -3.01 -1.07 10.31
N THR A 119 -2.03 -1.86 9.88
CA THR A 119 -0.67 -1.40 9.58
C THR A 119 -0.14 -1.91 8.24
N GLY A 120 -0.89 -2.78 7.56
CA GLY A 120 -0.50 -3.38 6.29
C GLY A 120 -0.94 -2.56 5.08
N SER A 121 -0.76 -3.16 3.90
CA SER A 121 -1.54 -2.71 2.74
C SER A 121 -3.00 -3.09 2.98
N TRP A 122 -3.92 -2.22 2.58
CA TRP A 122 -5.35 -2.45 2.87
C TRP A 122 -5.87 -3.77 2.27
N LYS A 123 -5.27 -4.27 1.18
CA LYS A 123 -5.61 -5.58 0.58
C LYS A 123 -5.20 -6.75 1.48
N ASN A 124 -4.04 -6.66 2.11
CA ASN A 124 -3.56 -7.70 3.03
C ASN A 124 -4.39 -7.65 4.32
N ASP A 125 -4.67 -6.45 4.81
CA ASP A 125 -5.53 -6.25 5.99
C ASP A 125 -6.96 -6.77 5.74
N GLU A 126 -7.51 -6.53 4.54
CA GLU A 126 -8.78 -7.08 4.10
C GLU A 126 -8.75 -8.61 4.06
N ALA A 127 -7.74 -9.22 3.42
CA ALA A 127 -7.60 -10.67 3.33
C ALA A 127 -7.41 -11.36 4.70
N ALA A 128 -6.80 -10.66 5.66
CA ALA A 128 -6.61 -11.12 7.03
C ALA A 128 -7.85 -10.93 7.92
N THR A 129 -8.87 -10.20 7.46
CA THR A 129 -10.05 -9.83 8.25
C THR A 129 -11.30 -10.58 7.78
N LYS A 130 -11.93 -11.32 8.69
CA LYS A 130 -13.22 -11.99 8.44
C LYS A 130 -14.38 -11.00 8.53
N SER A 131 -14.47 -10.33 9.68
CA SER A 131 -15.54 -9.39 10.01
C SER A 131 -15.01 -8.28 10.92
N LEU A 132 -15.65 -7.12 10.86
CA LEU A 132 -15.40 -5.98 11.73
C LEU A 132 -16.66 -5.60 12.48
N ALA A 133 -16.49 -5.13 13.71
CA ALA A 133 -17.58 -4.61 14.50
C ALA A 133 -17.20 -3.37 15.31
N ILE A 134 -18.21 -2.54 15.57
CA ILE A 134 -18.10 -1.32 16.37
C ILE A 134 -19.33 -1.23 17.26
N ASP A 135 -19.09 -0.93 18.53
CA ASP A 135 -20.12 -0.47 19.46
C ASP A 135 -19.58 0.69 20.29
N GLY A 136 -20.46 1.57 20.74
CA GLY A 136 -20.05 2.73 21.51
C GLY A 136 -21.02 3.88 21.49
N TYR A 137 -20.65 4.92 22.22
CA TYR A 137 -21.47 6.10 22.42
C TYR A 137 -20.67 7.38 22.16
N SER A 138 -21.39 8.42 21.74
CA SER A 138 -20.87 9.77 21.58
C SER A 138 -21.82 10.79 22.21
N VAL A 139 -21.24 11.87 22.73
CA VAL A 139 -21.93 13.03 23.28
C VAL A 139 -21.46 14.25 22.49
N PRO A 140 -22.07 14.58 21.34
CA PRO A 140 -21.71 15.76 20.56
C PRO A 140 -22.20 17.04 21.27
N LEU A 141 -21.28 17.96 21.55
CA LEU A 141 -21.57 19.24 22.17
C LEU A 141 -21.65 20.38 21.17
N PHE A 142 -20.72 20.41 20.20
CA PHE A 142 -20.67 21.46 19.19
C PHE A 142 -20.26 20.89 17.84
N LYS A 143 -20.74 21.50 16.76
CA LYS A 143 -20.27 21.23 15.41
C LYS A 143 -19.95 22.55 14.71
N VAL A 144 -18.67 22.73 14.38
CA VAL A 144 -18.20 23.87 13.58
C VAL A 144 -18.15 23.44 12.13
N LYS A 145 -18.83 24.15 11.23
CA LYS A 145 -18.93 23.77 9.80
C LYS A 145 -18.86 24.96 8.86
N ILE A 146 -18.24 24.76 7.71
CA ILE A 146 -18.33 25.72 6.58
C ILE A 146 -19.68 25.54 5.90
N THR A 147 -20.35 26.65 5.60
CA THR A 147 -21.66 26.66 4.95
C THR A 147 -21.68 27.40 3.62
N SER A 148 -20.59 28.10 3.26
CA SER A 148 -20.48 28.75 1.95
C SER A 148 -20.53 27.71 0.81
N GLY A 149 -21.38 27.99 -0.18
CA GLY A 149 -21.48 27.18 -1.41
C GLY A 149 -20.34 27.44 -2.40
N GLU A 150 -19.64 28.57 -2.27
CA GLU A 150 -18.51 28.94 -3.12
C GLU A 150 -17.23 28.99 -2.26
N LEU A 151 -16.40 27.96 -2.40
CA LEU A 151 -15.14 27.82 -1.67
C LEU A 151 -13.97 28.02 -2.62
N PHE A 152 -13.03 28.88 -2.24
CA PHE A 152 -11.84 29.17 -3.03
C PHE A 152 -10.57 28.89 -2.23
N LEU A 153 -9.62 28.20 -2.86
CA LEU A 153 -8.26 28.07 -2.31
C LEU A 153 -7.53 29.41 -2.38
N HIS A 154 -6.71 29.69 -1.36
CA HIS A 154 -5.75 30.78 -1.40
C HIS A 154 -4.83 30.67 -2.63
N GLU A 155 -4.50 31.82 -3.23
CA GLU A 155 -3.69 31.88 -4.44
C GLU A 155 -2.26 31.33 -4.23
N SER A 156 -1.73 31.40 -3.00
CA SER A 156 -0.46 30.76 -2.64
C SER A 156 -0.50 29.25 -2.77
N VAL A 157 -1.62 28.62 -2.39
CA VAL A 157 -1.82 27.17 -2.50
C VAL A 157 -1.93 26.76 -3.97
N LYS A 158 -2.68 27.52 -4.78
CA LYS A 158 -2.79 27.26 -6.22
C LYS A 158 -1.45 27.37 -6.94
N ARG A 159 -0.63 28.37 -6.61
CA ARG A 159 0.73 28.55 -7.14
C ARG A 159 1.69 27.42 -6.77
N ALA A 160 1.43 26.68 -5.70
CA ALA A 160 2.25 25.54 -5.32
C ALA A 160 1.94 24.26 -6.13
N ILE A 161 0.88 24.24 -6.93
CA ILE A 161 0.51 23.09 -7.76
C ILE A 161 1.45 23.05 -8.98
N PRO A 162 2.23 21.98 -9.19
CA PRO A 162 3.15 21.89 -10.32
C PRO A 162 2.40 21.76 -11.64
N HIS A 163 2.92 22.38 -12.70
CA HIS A 163 2.31 22.35 -14.04
C HIS A 163 2.50 21.03 -14.80
N SER A 164 3.43 20.19 -14.37
CA SER A 164 3.75 18.90 -14.98
C SER A 164 3.88 17.82 -13.92
N TRP A 165 4.06 16.56 -14.34
CA TRP A 165 4.36 15.47 -13.41
C TRP A 165 5.76 15.65 -12.80
N ASP A 166 5.81 16.26 -11.61
CA ASP A 166 7.00 16.47 -10.80
C ASP A 166 6.83 15.77 -9.45
N PRO A 167 7.37 14.55 -9.28
CA PRO A 167 7.24 13.77 -8.05
C PRO A 167 7.66 14.49 -6.77
N SER A 168 8.73 15.30 -6.82
CA SER A 168 9.22 16.01 -5.64
C SER A 168 8.27 17.16 -5.25
N ALA A 169 7.87 17.98 -6.23
CA ALA A 169 6.91 19.06 -6.00
C ALA A 169 5.52 18.54 -5.59
N LEU A 170 5.06 17.43 -6.18
CA LEU A 170 3.79 16.79 -5.83
C LEU A 170 3.82 16.20 -4.41
N ALA A 171 4.89 15.51 -4.03
CA ALA A 171 5.07 15.00 -2.67
C ALA A 171 5.10 16.15 -1.66
N SER A 172 5.87 17.21 -1.95
CA SER A 172 5.94 18.40 -1.10
C SER A 172 4.57 19.10 -0.97
N PHE A 173 3.78 19.17 -2.05
CA PHE A 173 2.42 19.71 -1.99
C PHE A 173 1.55 18.91 -1.01
N ILE A 174 1.54 17.57 -1.14
CA ILE A 174 0.75 16.69 -0.28
C ILE A 174 1.23 16.76 1.18
N GLU A 175 2.53 16.83 1.40
CA GLU A 175 3.11 16.96 2.74
C GLU A 175 2.70 18.27 3.43
N ASN A 176 2.73 19.37 2.69
CA ASN A 176 2.48 20.72 3.19
C ASN A 176 1.00 21.07 3.32
N TYR A 177 0.17 20.64 2.37
CA TYR A 177 -1.24 21.03 2.26
C TYR A 177 -2.22 19.87 2.51
N GLY A 178 -1.74 18.63 2.54
CA GLY A 178 -2.58 17.46 2.66
C GLY A 178 -3.29 17.08 1.35
N THR A 179 -4.23 16.17 1.47
CA THR A 179 -5.04 15.65 0.35
C THR A 179 -6.46 16.21 0.35
N HIS A 180 -6.94 16.65 1.51
CA HIS A 180 -8.31 17.09 1.74
C HIS A 180 -8.35 18.36 2.58
N ILE A 181 -9.47 19.07 2.53
CA ILE A 181 -9.79 20.22 3.36
C ILE A 181 -10.79 19.82 4.43
N ILE A 182 -10.59 20.28 5.66
CA ILE A 182 -11.52 20.07 6.78
C ILE A 182 -12.73 21.00 6.59
N THR A 183 -13.92 20.43 6.40
CA THR A 183 -15.18 21.19 6.18
C THR A 183 -16.03 21.29 7.43
N SER A 184 -15.92 20.33 8.35
CA SER A 184 -16.52 20.43 9.68
C SER A 184 -15.73 19.67 10.73
N VAL A 185 -15.86 20.10 11.98
CA VAL A 185 -15.28 19.47 13.16
C VAL A 185 -16.37 19.37 14.24
N THR A 186 -16.56 18.17 14.78
CA THR A 186 -17.47 17.91 15.90
C THR A 186 -16.67 17.78 17.19
N VAL A 187 -17.05 18.54 18.20
CA VAL A 187 -16.44 18.60 19.54
C VAL A 187 -17.40 17.97 20.56
N GLY A 188 -16.87 17.15 21.46
CA GLY A 188 -17.65 16.45 22.48
C GLY A 188 -16.86 15.33 23.14
N GLY A 189 -17.54 14.23 23.45
CA GLY A 189 -16.93 13.01 24.00
C GLY A 189 -17.38 11.78 23.23
N LYS A 190 -16.53 10.76 23.15
CA LYS A 190 -16.90 9.44 22.63
C LYS A 190 -16.13 8.32 23.33
N ASP A 191 -16.79 7.18 23.50
CA ASP A 191 -16.19 5.94 24.01
C ASP A 191 -16.64 4.79 23.10
N GLU A 192 -15.69 4.25 22.35
CA GLU A 192 -15.90 3.30 21.26
C GLU A 192 -15.07 2.04 21.48
N VAL A 193 -15.65 0.89 21.14
CA VAL A 193 -14.96 -0.39 21.06
C VAL A 193 -14.94 -0.86 19.61
N TYR A 194 -13.73 -1.14 19.12
CA TYR A 194 -13.46 -1.64 17.79
C TYR A 194 -13.03 -3.09 17.88
N ILE A 195 -13.70 -3.98 17.14
CA ILE A 195 -13.48 -5.42 17.25
C ILE A 195 -13.17 -5.97 15.86
N LYS A 196 -12.06 -6.70 15.76
CA LYS A 196 -11.62 -7.41 14.57
C LYS A 196 -11.80 -8.91 14.77
N GLN A 197 -12.49 -9.56 13.84
CA GLN A 197 -12.48 -11.01 13.69
C GLN A 197 -11.44 -11.37 12.61
N HIS A 198 -10.39 -12.09 12.98
CA HIS A 198 -9.37 -12.52 12.02
C HIS A 198 -9.89 -13.63 11.11
N SER A 199 -9.34 -13.75 9.90
CA SER A 199 -9.74 -14.76 8.90
C SER A 199 -9.55 -16.21 9.37
N SER A 200 -8.67 -16.45 10.35
CA SER A 200 -8.47 -17.75 10.99
C SER A 200 -9.57 -18.14 12.00
N SER A 201 -10.37 -17.17 12.46
CA SER A 201 -11.39 -17.39 13.48
C SER A 201 -12.48 -18.35 13.03
N GLN A 202 -12.75 -19.35 13.86
CA GLN A 202 -13.78 -20.37 13.63
C GLN A 202 -15.19 -19.92 14.00
N LEU A 203 -15.35 -18.74 14.61
CA LEU A 203 -16.66 -18.24 15.04
C LEU A 203 -17.57 -17.94 13.84
N SER A 204 -18.84 -18.32 13.97
CA SER A 204 -19.91 -17.87 13.08
C SER A 204 -20.21 -16.38 13.26
N GLU A 205 -20.94 -15.77 12.32
CA GLU A 205 -21.36 -14.36 12.45
C GLU A 205 -22.24 -14.14 13.69
N LEU A 206 -23.12 -15.10 14.00
CA LEU A 206 -24.03 -15.01 15.16
C LEU A 206 -23.24 -15.03 16.49
N GLU A 207 -22.30 -15.96 16.63
CA GLU A 207 -21.44 -16.03 17.81
C GLU A 207 -20.60 -14.77 17.96
N PHE A 208 -19.98 -14.31 16.86
CA PHE A 208 -19.21 -13.07 16.85
C PHE A 208 -20.06 -11.87 17.29
N ARG A 209 -21.28 -11.73 16.75
CA ARG A 209 -22.22 -10.69 17.13
C ARG A 209 -22.59 -10.74 18.62
N ASN A 210 -22.76 -11.93 19.18
CA ASN A 210 -23.03 -12.10 20.61
C ASN A 210 -21.85 -11.64 21.47
N TYR A 211 -20.61 -12.00 21.10
CA TYR A 211 -19.41 -11.49 21.79
C TYR A 211 -19.32 -9.96 21.73
N VAL A 212 -19.64 -9.34 20.59
CA VAL A 212 -19.65 -7.88 20.46
C VAL A 212 -20.64 -7.24 21.45
N LYS A 213 -21.85 -7.81 21.58
CA LYS A 213 -22.84 -7.35 22.56
C LYS A 213 -22.37 -7.49 24.00
N GLU A 214 -21.73 -8.61 24.32
CA GLU A 214 -21.22 -8.88 25.66
C GLU A 214 -20.12 -7.88 26.03
N ILE A 215 -19.17 -7.64 25.14
CA ILE A 215 -18.12 -6.63 25.29
C ILE A 215 -18.73 -5.23 25.50
N GLY A 216 -19.72 -4.84 24.67
CA GLY A 216 -20.41 -3.56 24.81
C GLY A 216 -21.13 -3.44 26.15
N SER A 217 -21.82 -4.50 26.58
CA SER A 217 -22.53 -4.54 27.86
C SER A 217 -21.57 -4.43 29.04
N GLU A 218 -20.45 -5.14 29.01
CA GLU A 218 -19.40 -5.05 30.05
C GLU A 218 -18.80 -3.64 30.15
N ARG A 219 -18.63 -2.97 29.00
CA ARG A 219 -18.03 -1.64 28.90
C ARG A 219 -18.99 -0.52 29.34
N PHE A 220 -20.26 -0.60 28.95
CA PHE A 220 -21.21 0.51 29.04
C PHE A 220 -22.32 0.35 30.10
N SER A 221 -22.39 -0.80 30.80
CA SER A 221 -23.35 -1.01 31.90
C SER A 221 -22.83 -0.54 33.26
N ASP A 222 -23.75 -0.27 34.20
CA ASP A 222 -23.39 0.03 35.58
C ASP A 222 -22.86 -1.22 36.32
N GLY A 223 -21.89 -0.98 37.20
CA GLY A 223 -20.99 -1.99 37.78
C GLY A 223 -21.62 -3.10 38.62
N ASP A 224 -22.93 -3.11 38.85
CA ASP A 224 -23.61 -4.13 39.67
C ASP A 224 -23.74 -5.50 38.98
N SER A 225 -23.51 -5.56 37.66
CA SER A 225 -23.51 -6.80 36.87
C SER A 225 -22.14 -7.50 36.78
N LYS A 226 -21.07 -6.89 37.32
CA LYS A 226 -19.68 -7.36 37.15
C LYS A 226 -19.24 -8.52 38.05
N LEU A 227 -20.11 -9.01 38.95
CA LEU A 227 -19.70 -9.98 39.97
C LEU A 227 -19.62 -11.44 39.51
N ASN A 228 -20.12 -11.80 38.31
CA ASN A 228 -20.20 -13.21 37.86
C ASN A 228 -19.68 -13.49 36.43
N ALA A 229 -19.10 -12.52 35.73
CA ALA A 229 -18.60 -12.74 34.36
C ALA A 229 -17.16 -13.28 34.37
N THR A 230 -16.96 -14.49 33.84
CA THR A 230 -15.61 -15.02 33.57
C THR A 230 -14.88 -14.12 32.57
N PRO A 231 -13.61 -13.74 32.78
CA PRO A 231 -12.85 -12.98 31.80
C PRO A 231 -12.84 -13.69 30.45
N ILE A 232 -13.41 -13.08 29.41
CA ILE A 232 -13.44 -13.69 28.08
C ILE A 232 -12.03 -13.62 27.50
N ASN A 233 -11.42 -14.78 27.26
CA ASN A 233 -10.15 -14.83 26.57
C ASN A 233 -10.35 -14.62 25.06
N TYR A 234 -10.41 -13.36 24.63
CA TYR A 234 -10.60 -13.00 23.21
C TYR A 234 -9.47 -13.53 22.31
N SER A 235 -8.27 -13.75 22.85
CA SER A 235 -7.12 -14.22 22.08
C SER A 235 -7.29 -15.66 21.58
N GLU A 236 -7.94 -16.52 22.36
CA GLU A 236 -8.26 -17.91 21.97
C GLU A 236 -9.31 -17.98 20.84
N LYS A 237 -10.03 -16.89 20.60
CA LYS A 237 -11.08 -16.80 19.58
C LYS A 237 -10.63 -16.15 18.28
N ASP A 238 -9.32 -15.85 18.15
CA ASP A 238 -8.75 -15.10 17.03
C ASP A 238 -9.50 -13.77 16.80
N MET A 239 -9.71 -13.03 17.90
CA MET A 239 -10.30 -11.70 17.87
C MET A 239 -9.36 -10.66 18.47
N THR A 240 -9.49 -9.41 18.05
CA THR A 240 -8.80 -8.27 18.65
C THR A 240 -9.81 -7.21 19.05
N VAL A 241 -9.80 -6.83 20.32
CA VAL A 241 -10.68 -5.81 20.91
C VAL A 241 -9.84 -4.57 21.21
N ILE A 242 -10.29 -3.40 20.75
CA ILE A 242 -9.56 -2.14 20.84
C ILE A 242 -10.50 -1.07 21.43
N PHE A 243 -10.16 -0.56 22.60
CA PHE A 243 -10.89 0.53 23.24
C PHE A 243 -10.34 1.89 22.81
N ARG A 244 -11.23 2.80 22.41
CA ARG A 244 -10.90 4.16 21.96
C ARG A 244 -11.85 5.16 22.62
N ARG A 245 -11.34 5.91 23.59
CA ARG A 245 -12.03 7.02 24.24
C ARG A 245 -11.42 8.36 23.83
N ARG A 246 -12.24 9.40 23.65
CA ARG A 246 -11.82 10.80 23.44
C ARG A 246 -12.81 11.76 24.11
N GLY A 247 -12.30 12.82 24.70
CA GLY A 247 -13.10 13.79 25.46
C GLY A 247 -13.57 13.21 26.80
N GLY A 248 -13.90 14.11 27.73
CA GLY A 248 -14.11 13.79 29.14
C GLY A 248 -12.79 13.50 29.88
N CYS A 249 -12.91 13.11 31.15
CA CYS A 249 -11.78 12.78 32.00
C CYS A 249 -11.39 11.30 31.87
N ASP A 250 -10.21 11.02 31.34
CA ASP A 250 -9.71 9.65 31.13
C ASP A 250 -9.51 8.85 32.43
N LEU A 251 -9.41 9.54 33.58
CA LEU A 251 -9.27 8.90 34.88
C LEU A 251 -10.59 8.26 35.37
N VAL A 252 -11.73 8.68 34.82
CA VAL A 252 -13.06 8.19 35.23
C VAL A 252 -13.39 6.90 34.48
N GLN A 253 -13.35 5.77 35.16
CA GLN A 253 -13.56 4.46 34.53
C GLN A 253 -15.04 4.14 34.28
N ASN A 254 -15.93 4.46 35.22
CA ASN A 254 -17.37 4.23 35.06
C ASN A 254 -17.90 5.10 33.90
N PHE A 255 -18.66 4.47 32.99
CA PHE A 255 -19.17 5.11 31.79
C PHE A 255 -20.17 6.24 32.09
N ASN A 256 -21.11 6.02 33.01
CA ASN A 256 -22.13 7.00 33.39
C ASN A 256 -21.52 8.22 34.07
N ASP A 257 -20.47 8.03 34.86
CA ASP A 257 -19.72 9.14 35.46
C ASP A 257 -18.84 9.87 34.44
N TRP A 258 -18.23 9.14 33.49
CA TRP A 258 -17.43 9.74 32.44
C TRP A 258 -18.26 10.68 31.56
N ILE A 259 -19.51 10.33 31.21
CA ILE A 259 -20.42 11.20 30.44
C ILE A 259 -20.55 12.59 31.08
N LYS A 260 -20.68 12.65 32.41
CA LYS A 260 -20.83 13.92 33.15
C LYS A 260 -19.61 14.82 33.04
N THR A 261 -18.44 14.27 32.71
CA THR A 261 -17.18 15.01 32.54
C THR A 261 -16.97 15.56 31.12
N VAL A 262 -17.76 15.11 30.13
CA VAL A 262 -17.57 15.51 28.73
C VAL A 262 -17.76 17.02 28.55
N GLN A 263 -18.73 17.62 29.24
CA GLN A 263 -19.01 19.05 29.12
C GLN A 263 -17.85 19.92 29.65
N SER A 264 -17.14 19.46 30.67
CA SER A 264 -16.02 20.21 31.25
C SER A 264 -14.69 19.97 30.54
N ALA A 265 -14.53 18.86 29.82
CA ALA A 265 -13.30 18.49 29.12
C ALA A 265 -13.54 17.86 27.72
N PRO A 266 -14.24 18.53 26.78
CA PRO A 266 -14.51 17.94 25.48
C PRO A 266 -13.27 17.91 24.58
N ASP A 267 -13.31 17.05 23.56
CA ASP A 267 -12.27 16.91 22.53
C ASP A 267 -12.93 16.71 21.15
N VAL A 268 -12.13 16.67 20.09
CA VAL A 268 -12.62 16.39 18.74
C VAL A 268 -12.97 14.92 18.55
N ILE A 269 -14.23 14.69 18.22
CA ILE A 269 -14.83 13.35 18.08
C ILE A 269 -15.20 13.00 16.63
N GLY A 270 -15.21 13.97 15.72
CA GLY A 270 -15.51 13.76 14.30
C GLY A 270 -15.07 14.91 13.41
N MET A 271 -14.84 14.61 12.12
CA MET A 271 -14.50 15.59 11.08
C MET A 271 -15.13 15.18 9.75
N THR A 272 -15.43 16.15 8.90
CA THR A 272 -15.79 15.92 7.50
C THR A 272 -14.83 16.64 6.57
N PHE A 273 -14.73 16.15 5.33
CA PHE A 273 -13.72 16.61 4.39
C PHE A 273 -14.26 16.91 3.01
N LEU A 274 -13.47 17.68 2.25
CA LEU A 274 -13.62 17.89 0.82
C LEU A 274 -12.27 17.64 0.13
N PRO A 275 -12.18 16.88 -0.98
CA PRO A 275 -10.91 16.68 -1.69
C PRO A 275 -10.34 18.02 -2.16
N ILE A 276 -9.06 18.30 -1.88
CA ILE A 276 -8.46 19.61 -2.23
C ILE A 276 -8.51 19.86 -3.75
N VAL A 277 -8.40 18.80 -4.55
CA VAL A 277 -8.47 18.83 -6.02
C VAL A 277 -9.83 19.24 -6.56
N SER A 278 -10.91 19.11 -5.78
CA SER A 278 -12.24 19.57 -6.19
C SER A 278 -12.33 21.11 -6.24
N LEU A 279 -11.48 21.79 -5.48
CA LEU A 279 -11.39 23.25 -5.38
C LEU A 279 -10.37 23.88 -6.34
N VAL A 280 -9.62 23.04 -7.06
CA VAL A 280 -8.67 23.48 -8.08
C VAL A 280 -9.44 23.70 -9.38
N GLY A 281 -9.29 24.89 -9.97
CA GLY A 281 -9.86 25.21 -11.29
C GLY A 281 -9.29 24.35 -12.42
N ASP A 282 -9.77 24.52 -13.65
CA ASP A 282 -9.25 23.77 -14.79
C ASP A 282 -7.87 24.29 -15.20
N MET A 283 -6.83 23.76 -14.55
CA MET A 283 -5.43 24.07 -14.82
C MET A 283 -4.65 22.78 -15.12
N PRO A 284 -3.58 22.82 -15.93
CA PRO A 284 -2.84 21.62 -16.33
C PRO A 284 -2.38 20.75 -15.15
N GLY A 285 -1.91 21.40 -14.06
CA GLY A 285 -1.43 20.74 -12.85
C GLY A 285 -2.49 19.95 -12.07
N LYS A 286 -3.79 20.25 -12.24
CA LYS A 286 -4.88 19.59 -11.52
C LYS A 286 -4.89 18.09 -11.75
N LYS A 287 -4.68 17.65 -13.00
CA LYS A 287 -4.68 16.22 -13.36
C LYS A 287 -3.52 15.48 -12.72
N HIS A 288 -2.34 16.11 -12.67
CA HIS A 288 -1.16 15.54 -12.03
C HIS A 288 -1.34 15.44 -10.51
N LEU A 289 -1.85 16.49 -9.87
CA LEU A 289 -2.14 16.48 -8.44
C LEU A 289 -3.20 15.44 -8.07
N ALA A 290 -4.31 15.38 -8.82
CA ALA A 290 -5.35 14.37 -8.61
C ALA A 290 -4.79 12.96 -8.72
N ARG A 291 -3.96 12.68 -9.74
CA ARG A 291 -3.32 11.38 -9.91
C ARG A 291 -2.35 11.05 -8.77
N ALA A 292 -1.55 12.01 -8.32
CA ALA A 292 -0.62 11.82 -7.20
C ALA A 292 -1.36 11.52 -5.89
N ILE A 293 -2.44 12.25 -5.59
CA ILE A 293 -3.29 12.02 -4.41
C ILE A 293 -3.98 10.66 -4.49
N GLU A 294 -4.54 10.28 -5.65
CA GLU A 294 -5.19 8.97 -5.84
C GLU A 294 -4.20 7.83 -5.54
N LEU A 295 -3.00 7.92 -6.11
CA LEU A 295 -1.92 6.96 -5.88
C LEU A 295 -1.50 6.93 -4.40
N TYR A 296 -1.30 8.10 -3.79
CA TYR A 296 -0.92 8.21 -2.38
C TYR A 296 -1.97 7.59 -1.46
N LEU A 297 -3.25 7.90 -1.64
CA LEU A 297 -4.34 7.34 -0.82
C LEU A 297 -4.49 5.83 -1.03
N LYS A 298 -4.32 5.35 -2.27
CA LYS A 298 -4.46 3.94 -2.63
C LYS A 298 -3.37 3.05 -2.04
N TYR A 299 -2.11 3.50 -2.08
CA TYR A 299 -0.96 2.69 -1.69
C TYR A 299 -0.37 3.06 -0.33
N LYS A 300 -0.65 4.28 0.16
CA LYS A 300 -0.20 4.82 1.45
C LYS A 300 1.30 4.59 1.73
N PRO A 301 2.21 4.91 0.79
CA PRO A 301 3.64 4.94 1.13
C PRO A 301 3.88 5.92 2.29
N GLN A 302 4.98 5.75 3.03
CA GLN A 302 5.39 6.74 4.02
C GLN A 302 5.62 8.09 3.31
N ILE A 303 5.33 9.21 3.98
CA ILE A 303 5.33 10.53 3.33
C ILE A 303 6.72 10.90 2.82
N GLU A 304 7.77 10.48 3.53
CA GLU A 304 9.18 10.69 3.16
C GLU A 304 9.59 9.89 1.91
N GLU A 305 8.86 8.82 1.60
CA GLU A 305 9.09 7.95 0.45
C GLU A 305 8.22 8.33 -0.75
N LEU A 306 7.27 9.25 -0.58
CA LEU A 306 6.25 9.56 -1.57
C LEU A 306 6.87 10.07 -2.88
N GLN A 307 7.93 10.87 -2.81
CA GLN A 307 8.61 11.34 -4.03
C GLN A 307 9.16 10.16 -4.84
N TYR A 308 9.84 9.20 -4.19
CA TYR A 308 10.44 8.03 -4.86
C TYR A 308 9.36 7.11 -5.40
N PHE A 309 8.30 6.91 -4.62
CA PHE A 309 7.14 6.17 -5.03
C PHE A 309 6.53 6.76 -6.31
N LEU A 310 6.28 8.08 -6.35
CA LEU A 310 5.71 8.78 -7.51
C LEU A 310 6.64 8.75 -8.73
N ASP A 311 7.96 8.83 -8.53
CA ASP A 311 8.96 8.71 -9.60
C ASP A 311 8.96 7.33 -10.27
N PHE A 312 8.60 6.29 -9.52
CA PHE A 312 8.48 4.92 -10.02
C PHE A 312 7.11 4.63 -10.65
N GLN A 313 6.15 5.57 -10.64
CA GLN A 313 4.84 5.40 -11.30
C GLN A 313 4.91 5.69 -12.81
N VAL A 314 5.91 5.11 -13.47
CA VAL A 314 6.09 5.13 -14.92
C VAL A 314 5.57 3.84 -15.53
N GLN A 315 5.39 3.82 -16.86
CA GLN A 315 4.94 2.62 -17.56
C GLN A 315 5.92 1.46 -17.35
N LEU A 316 5.43 0.29 -16.98
CA LEU A 316 6.23 -0.94 -16.89
C LEU A 316 6.22 -1.65 -18.25
N VAL A 317 7.40 -2.10 -18.69
CA VAL A 317 7.60 -2.77 -19.97
C VAL A 317 8.35 -4.08 -19.74
N TRP A 318 7.98 -5.12 -20.50
CA TRP A 318 8.71 -6.39 -20.51
C TRP A 318 9.71 -6.45 -21.67
N ALA A 319 10.88 -6.99 -21.39
CA ALA A 319 11.93 -7.29 -22.36
C ALA A 319 12.25 -8.81 -22.35
N PRO A 320 12.29 -9.49 -23.51
CA PRO A 320 11.93 -8.97 -24.82
C PRO A 320 10.45 -8.59 -24.90
N VAL A 321 10.13 -7.60 -25.74
CA VAL A 321 8.72 -7.23 -25.97
C VAL A 321 8.04 -8.44 -26.62
N PRO A 322 6.87 -8.89 -26.12
CA PRO A 322 6.14 -10.00 -26.73
C PRO A 322 5.91 -9.73 -28.22
N PRO A 323 6.10 -10.73 -29.10
CA PRO A 323 5.86 -10.53 -30.52
C PRO A 323 4.41 -10.08 -30.74
N GLY A 324 4.24 -8.91 -31.35
CA GLY A 324 2.92 -8.42 -31.76
C GLY A 324 2.31 -9.28 -32.86
N ILE A 325 1.06 -8.98 -33.24
CA ILE A 325 0.30 -9.66 -34.32
C ILE A 325 1.06 -9.64 -35.67
N ALA A 326 2.07 -8.78 -35.84
CA ALA A 326 3.02 -8.83 -36.95
C ALA A 326 4.12 -9.88 -36.68
N GLY A 327 3.89 -11.11 -37.15
CA GLY A 327 4.84 -12.21 -37.13
C GLY A 327 6.14 -11.86 -37.85
N GLN A 328 7.16 -11.42 -37.11
CA GLN A 328 8.53 -11.49 -37.59
C GLN A 328 9.00 -12.93 -37.46
N HIS A 329 9.05 -13.63 -38.60
CA HIS A 329 9.71 -14.93 -38.75
C HIS A 329 11.23 -14.77 -38.52
N ARG A 330 11.65 -14.63 -37.25
CA ARG A 330 13.04 -14.86 -36.88
C ARG A 330 13.34 -16.34 -37.15
N LYS A 331 14.42 -16.64 -37.90
CA LYS A 331 14.95 -18.01 -38.02
C LYS A 331 15.09 -18.58 -36.60
N GLU A 332 14.53 -19.76 -36.35
CA GLU A 332 14.58 -20.35 -35.01
C GLU A 332 16.05 -20.54 -34.60
N PRO A 333 16.50 -19.92 -33.50
CA PRO A 333 17.85 -20.10 -33.02
C PRO A 333 18.08 -21.56 -32.64
N VAL A 334 19.29 -22.07 -32.87
CA VAL A 334 19.71 -23.38 -32.40
C VAL A 334 19.84 -23.30 -30.88
N CYS A 335 18.79 -23.71 -30.18
CA CYS A 335 18.76 -23.70 -28.72
C CYS A 335 19.41 -24.97 -28.16
N PRO A 336 20.30 -24.89 -27.15
CA PRO A 336 20.65 -26.05 -26.35
C PRO A 336 19.40 -26.58 -25.64
N SER A 337 19.43 -27.84 -25.22
CA SER A 337 18.27 -28.49 -24.60
C SER A 337 18.62 -29.20 -23.31
N LEU A 338 17.73 -29.08 -22.33
CA LEU A 338 17.70 -29.92 -21.14
C LEU A 338 16.88 -31.17 -21.44
N GLN A 339 17.43 -32.32 -21.10
CA GLN A 339 16.77 -33.61 -21.23
C GLN A 339 16.49 -34.19 -19.85
N PHE A 340 15.28 -34.70 -19.62
CA PHE A 340 14.85 -35.19 -18.29
C PHE A 340 14.91 -36.71 -18.15
N SER A 341 14.98 -37.44 -19.27
CA SER A 341 15.16 -38.89 -19.36
C SER A 341 15.63 -39.28 -20.76
N LEU A 342 16.18 -40.49 -20.92
CA LEU A 342 16.80 -40.96 -22.16
C LEU A 342 15.92 -40.85 -23.42
N MET A 343 14.60 -41.04 -23.28
CA MET A 343 13.60 -40.94 -24.36
C MET A 343 12.52 -39.89 -24.05
N GLY A 344 12.80 -38.96 -23.13
CA GLY A 344 11.84 -37.97 -22.66
C GLY A 344 11.79 -36.68 -23.49
N PRO A 345 10.83 -35.79 -23.18
CA PRO A 345 10.77 -34.48 -23.82
C PRO A 345 12.02 -33.64 -23.53
N LYS A 346 12.41 -32.84 -24.53
CA LYS A 346 13.50 -31.87 -24.43
C LYS A 346 12.93 -30.48 -24.19
N LEU A 347 13.47 -29.78 -23.19
CA LEU A 347 13.22 -28.36 -22.96
C LEU A 347 14.35 -27.57 -23.60
N PHE A 348 14.06 -26.88 -24.70
CA PHE A 348 15.02 -25.99 -25.34
C PHE A 348 15.21 -24.74 -24.48
N VAL A 349 16.42 -24.18 -24.45
CA VAL A 349 16.75 -22.99 -23.66
C VAL A 349 17.16 -21.88 -24.61
N SER A 350 16.46 -20.75 -24.56
CA SER A 350 16.84 -19.54 -25.30
C SER A 350 18.09 -18.94 -24.67
N THR A 351 19.15 -18.81 -25.46
CA THR A 351 20.42 -18.19 -25.05
C THR A 351 20.51 -16.72 -25.46
N GLU A 352 19.39 -16.11 -25.89
CA GLU A 352 19.32 -14.69 -26.23
C GLU A 352 19.73 -13.82 -25.03
N GLN A 353 20.65 -12.89 -25.25
CA GLN A 353 21.04 -11.91 -24.25
C GLN A 353 20.03 -10.77 -24.25
N ILE A 354 19.38 -10.57 -23.11
CA ILE A 354 18.43 -9.47 -22.93
C ILE A 354 19.15 -8.37 -22.18
N SER A 355 19.13 -7.17 -22.73
CA SER A 355 19.62 -5.96 -22.07
C SER A 355 18.60 -4.84 -22.25
N VAL A 356 18.30 -4.13 -21.17
CA VAL A 356 17.37 -2.99 -21.15
C VAL A 356 18.10 -1.64 -21.08
N GLY A 357 19.44 -1.65 -21.17
CA GLY A 357 20.27 -0.46 -21.06
C GLY A 357 20.12 0.23 -19.70
N ARG A 358 20.06 1.57 -19.71
CA ARG A 358 19.89 2.41 -18.51
C ARG A 358 18.43 2.52 -18.09
N ARG A 359 17.80 1.36 -17.85
CA ARG A 359 16.41 1.27 -17.41
C ARG A 359 16.37 0.37 -16.17
N PRO A 360 15.90 0.87 -15.02
CA PRO A 360 15.87 0.06 -13.82
C PRO A 360 14.94 -1.14 -14.00
N VAL A 361 15.44 -2.34 -13.66
CA VAL A 361 14.66 -3.59 -13.68
C VAL A 361 13.93 -3.75 -12.34
N THR A 362 12.64 -4.04 -12.40
CA THR A 362 11.73 -4.17 -11.24
C THR A 362 11.17 -5.58 -11.06
N GLY A 363 11.47 -6.50 -11.98
CA GLY A 363 11.03 -7.88 -11.87
C GLY A 363 11.57 -8.80 -12.95
N LEU A 364 11.39 -10.10 -12.73
CA LEU A 364 11.86 -11.20 -13.58
C LEU A 364 10.76 -12.25 -13.73
N LYS A 365 10.73 -12.96 -14.85
CA LYS A 365 9.94 -14.19 -14.98
C LYS A 365 10.57 -15.18 -15.94
N LEU A 366 10.23 -16.45 -15.78
CA LEU A 366 10.49 -17.49 -16.77
C LEU A 366 9.26 -17.63 -17.66
N CYS A 367 9.47 -17.91 -18.94
CA CYS A 367 8.42 -18.09 -19.93
C CYS A 367 8.71 -19.32 -20.81
N LEU A 368 7.65 -19.98 -21.26
CA LEU A 368 7.71 -21.00 -22.30
C LEU A 368 7.26 -20.38 -23.62
N GLU A 369 8.14 -20.38 -24.60
CA GLU A 369 7.93 -19.79 -25.91
C GLU A 369 7.78 -20.87 -27.01
N GLY A 370 7.35 -20.41 -28.18
CA GLY A 370 7.13 -21.25 -29.36
C GLY A 370 5.78 -21.97 -29.35
N ALA A 371 5.39 -22.47 -30.53
CA ALA A 371 4.10 -23.14 -30.72
C ALA A 371 3.94 -24.40 -29.85
N LYS A 372 5.05 -25.04 -29.47
CA LYS A 372 5.07 -26.25 -28.63
C LYS A 372 5.25 -25.94 -27.13
N GLN A 373 5.40 -24.68 -26.74
CA GLN A 373 5.63 -24.28 -25.34
C GLN A 373 6.80 -25.05 -24.70
N ASN A 374 7.88 -25.24 -25.46
CA ASN A 374 9.02 -26.08 -25.09
C ASN A 374 10.35 -25.33 -25.18
N ARG A 375 10.31 -23.99 -25.28
CA ARG A 375 11.49 -23.12 -25.25
C ARG A 375 11.46 -22.24 -24.01
N LEU A 376 12.34 -22.51 -23.06
CA LEU A 376 12.51 -21.70 -21.86
C LEU A 376 13.22 -20.38 -22.20
N ALA A 377 12.62 -19.27 -21.80
CA ALA A 377 13.19 -17.93 -21.88
C ALA A 377 13.07 -17.23 -20.51
N ILE A 378 13.94 -16.23 -20.28
CA ILE A 378 13.83 -15.31 -19.14
C ILE A 378 13.37 -13.95 -19.66
N HIS A 379 12.46 -13.28 -18.96
CA HIS A 379 11.97 -11.95 -19.31
C HIS A 379 12.22 -10.99 -18.15
N LEU A 380 12.52 -9.73 -18.47
CA LEU A 380 12.80 -8.66 -17.51
C LEU A 380 11.68 -7.61 -17.56
N GLN A 381 11.11 -7.28 -16.40
CA GLN A 381 10.26 -6.10 -16.29
C GLN A 381 11.12 -4.91 -15.93
N HIS A 382 11.00 -3.81 -16.67
CA HIS A 382 11.76 -2.60 -16.43
C HIS A 382 10.89 -1.35 -16.58
N LEU A 383 11.41 -0.23 -16.08
CA LEU A 383 10.77 1.06 -16.23
C LEU A 383 10.87 1.56 -17.69
N GLY A 384 9.73 2.03 -18.22
CA GLY A 384 9.55 2.54 -19.58
C GLY A 384 10.18 3.92 -19.81
N SER A 385 10.57 4.60 -18.75
CA SER A 385 11.39 5.82 -18.77
C SER A 385 12.30 5.83 -17.55
N LEU A 386 13.42 6.55 -17.64
CA LEU A 386 14.31 6.76 -16.50
C LEU A 386 13.62 7.68 -15.46
N PRO A 387 13.44 7.25 -14.19
CA PRO A 387 12.87 8.12 -13.16
C PRO A 387 13.72 9.37 -12.93
N LYS A 388 13.09 10.50 -12.54
CA LYS A 388 13.81 11.77 -12.39
C LYS A 388 14.91 11.69 -11.35
N ILE A 389 14.69 10.95 -10.27
CA ILE A 389 15.72 10.70 -9.25
C ILE A 389 16.98 10.02 -9.77
N PHE A 390 16.89 9.24 -10.85
CA PHE A 390 18.07 8.62 -11.44
C PHE A 390 18.83 9.55 -12.39
N VAL A 391 18.23 10.64 -12.86
CA VAL A 391 18.85 11.52 -13.87
C VAL A 391 20.23 12.02 -13.44
N PRO A 392 20.45 12.53 -12.20
CA PRO A 392 21.77 12.98 -11.78
C PRO A 392 22.85 11.89 -11.76
N HIS A 393 22.43 10.63 -11.64
CA HIS A 393 23.32 9.47 -11.44
C HIS A 393 23.46 8.60 -12.69
N TRP A 394 22.49 8.65 -13.60
CA TRP A 394 22.30 7.61 -14.61
C TRP A 394 21.81 8.11 -15.97
N ASP A 395 21.66 9.42 -16.15
CA ASP A 395 21.36 10.01 -17.46
C ASP A 395 22.48 9.73 -18.50
N SER A 396 22.17 9.78 -19.80
CA SER A 396 23.07 9.36 -20.89
C SER A 396 24.47 9.96 -20.83
N HIS A 397 24.61 11.18 -20.32
CA HIS A 397 25.86 11.91 -20.21
C HIS A 397 26.75 11.45 -19.04
N ILE A 398 26.18 10.75 -18.05
CA ILE A 398 26.91 10.25 -16.89
C ILE A 398 27.72 9.01 -17.29
N THR A 399 29.02 9.03 -16.99
CA THR A 399 29.94 7.90 -17.25
C THR A 399 29.82 6.86 -16.14
N ILE A 400 29.33 5.66 -16.50
CA ILE A 400 29.10 4.57 -15.53
C ILE A 400 30.01 3.35 -15.74
N GLY A 401 30.90 3.42 -16.73
CA GLY A 401 31.68 2.28 -17.19
C GLY A 401 30.85 1.26 -17.99
N PRO A 402 31.49 0.21 -18.53
CA PRO A 402 30.78 -0.84 -19.25
C PRO A 402 29.97 -1.71 -18.28
N PRO A 403 28.77 -2.18 -18.68
CA PRO A 403 28.03 -3.13 -17.88
C PRO A 403 28.76 -4.48 -17.83
N LYS A 404 28.62 -5.20 -16.71
CA LYS A 404 29.39 -6.42 -16.40
C LYS A 404 28.47 -7.63 -16.31
N TRP A 405 28.74 -8.67 -17.11
CA TRP A 405 28.08 -9.95 -16.97
C TRP A 405 28.66 -10.71 -15.78
N GLN A 406 27.79 -11.22 -14.92
CA GLN A 406 28.13 -12.16 -13.85
C GLN A 406 27.23 -13.38 -13.89
N GLY A 407 27.75 -14.50 -13.43
CA GLY A 407 27.02 -15.76 -13.36
C GLY A 407 27.79 -16.76 -12.51
N PRO A 408 27.21 -17.94 -12.30
CA PRO A 408 27.83 -19.00 -11.53
C PRO A 408 29.11 -19.53 -12.21
N GLU A 409 30.02 -20.04 -11.40
CA GLU A 409 31.20 -20.77 -11.86
C GLU A 409 30.80 -22.19 -12.28
N GLU A 410 31.22 -22.61 -13.48
CA GLU A 410 30.87 -23.91 -14.07
C GLU A 410 31.39 -25.11 -13.27
N GLN A 411 32.43 -24.91 -12.45
CA GLN A 411 33.06 -25.96 -11.66
C GLN A 411 32.46 -26.11 -10.24
N ASP A 412 31.65 -25.15 -9.76
CA ASP A 412 31.08 -25.21 -8.40
C ASP A 412 29.80 -26.06 -8.36
N SER A 413 29.98 -27.37 -8.46
CA SER A 413 28.91 -28.37 -8.43
C SER A 413 28.07 -28.40 -7.15
N ARG A 414 28.50 -27.71 -6.06
CA ARG A 414 27.74 -27.62 -4.80
C ARG A 414 26.39 -26.94 -4.99
N TRP A 415 26.27 -26.10 -6.01
CA TRP A 415 25.04 -25.39 -6.36
C TRP A 415 24.18 -26.13 -7.40
N PHE A 416 24.54 -27.35 -7.80
CA PHE A 416 23.80 -28.07 -8.85
C PHE A 416 22.69 -28.92 -8.24
N GLU A 417 21.46 -28.46 -8.43
CA GLU A 417 20.28 -29.14 -7.91
C GLU A 417 19.56 -29.90 -9.04
N PRO A 418 19.25 -31.20 -8.85
CA PRO A 418 18.52 -31.97 -9.86
C PRO A 418 17.04 -31.57 -9.92
N ILE A 419 16.47 -31.44 -11.13
CA ILE A 419 15.07 -31.02 -11.29
C ILE A 419 14.09 -32.16 -10.95
N LYS A 420 14.36 -33.36 -11.47
CA LYS A 420 13.54 -34.58 -11.24
C LYS A 420 14.41 -35.77 -10.91
N TRP A 421 15.25 -36.16 -11.87
CA TRP A 421 16.13 -37.32 -11.77
C TRP A 421 17.58 -36.87 -11.60
N ARG A 422 18.32 -37.51 -10.69
CA ARG A 422 19.71 -37.16 -10.33
C ARG A 422 20.73 -37.22 -11.48
N ASN A 423 20.38 -37.87 -12.60
CA ASN A 423 21.36 -38.21 -13.64
C ASN A 423 21.24 -37.39 -14.93
N PHE A 424 20.24 -36.52 -15.08
CA PHE A 424 19.98 -35.84 -16.36
C PHE A 424 20.07 -34.31 -16.24
N ALA A 425 18.96 -33.62 -15.97
CA ALA A 425 18.91 -32.15 -15.93
C ALA A 425 19.03 -31.59 -14.50
N HIS A 426 19.94 -30.63 -14.34
CA HIS A 426 20.17 -29.88 -13.11
C HIS A 426 20.00 -28.38 -13.35
N VAL A 427 19.89 -27.63 -12.27
CA VAL A 427 19.84 -26.17 -12.24
C VAL A 427 20.96 -25.70 -11.32
N SER A 428 21.75 -24.71 -11.77
CA SER A 428 22.65 -23.98 -10.88
C SER A 428 21.85 -23.00 -10.03
N THR A 429 21.85 -23.22 -8.72
CA THR A 429 21.09 -22.43 -7.73
C THR A 429 21.93 -21.37 -7.02
N ALA A 430 23.15 -21.15 -7.51
CA ALA A 430 24.06 -20.15 -6.97
C ALA A 430 23.44 -18.75 -7.06
N PRO A 431 23.47 -17.96 -5.97
CA PRO A 431 23.04 -16.58 -6.01
C PRO A 431 23.95 -15.73 -6.89
N ILE A 432 23.36 -14.97 -7.80
CA ILE A 432 24.08 -14.02 -8.66
C ILE A 432 23.80 -12.62 -8.12
N GLU A 433 24.80 -12.05 -7.47
CA GLU A 433 24.79 -10.70 -6.93
C GLU A 433 26.12 -10.04 -7.26
N TYR A 434 26.11 -8.72 -7.38
CA TYR A 434 27.35 -7.97 -7.57
C TYR A 434 28.06 -7.74 -6.23
N THR A 435 29.12 -8.49 -5.96
CA THR A 435 30.06 -8.26 -4.86
C THR A 435 31.30 -7.53 -5.39
N GLU A 436 31.63 -6.37 -4.82
CA GLU A 436 32.89 -5.69 -5.13
C GLU A 436 34.06 -6.48 -4.56
N THR A 437 34.98 -6.92 -5.43
CA THR A 437 36.20 -7.63 -5.05
C THR A 437 37.43 -6.72 -4.98
N SER A 438 37.30 -5.43 -5.31
CA SER A 438 38.40 -4.47 -5.33
C SER A 438 37.98 -3.12 -4.76
N ILE A 439 38.70 -2.66 -3.73
CA ILE A 439 38.63 -1.30 -3.17
C ILE A 439 39.25 -0.35 -4.21
N THR A 440 38.47 0.06 -5.20
CA THR A 440 38.81 1.19 -6.08
C THR A 440 37.76 2.26 -5.85
N ASP A 441 38.20 3.52 -5.72
CA ASP A 441 37.53 4.77 -5.28
C ASP A 441 36.22 5.20 -5.99
N LEU A 442 35.46 4.25 -6.52
CA LEU A 442 34.33 4.47 -7.39
C LEU A 442 33.05 4.00 -6.70
N SER A 443 32.63 4.75 -5.67
CA SER A 443 31.36 4.56 -4.96
C SER A 443 30.16 4.45 -5.92
N GLY A 444 29.31 3.45 -5.72
CA GLY A 444 28.08 3.28 -6.49
C GLY A 444 27.49 1.88 -6.33
N VAL A 445 26.21 1.74 -6.66
CA VAL A 445 25.50 0.46 -6.61
C VAL A 445 25.46 -0.16 -7.99
N TYR A 446 25.57 -1.49 -8.06
CA TYR A 446 25.33 -2.23 -9.29
C TYR A 446 23.93 -2.83 -9.26
N ILE A 447 23.13 -2.55 -10.29
CA ILE A 447 21.77 -3.05 -10.45
C ILE A 447 21.65 -3.91 -11.70
N VAL A 448 20.67 -4.82 -11.71
CA VAL A 448 20.42 -5.70 -12.86
C VAL A 448 19.80 -4.90 -14.00
N THR A 449 20.35 -5.09 -15.20
CA THR A 449 19.92 -4.43 -16.46
C THR A 449 19.87 -5.40 -17.64
N GLY A 450 20.08 -6.68 -17.38
CA GLY A 450 20.05 -7.71 -18.39
C GLY A 450 20.12 -9.10 -17.78
N ALA A 451 19.74 -10.09 -18.56
CA ALA A 451 19.81 -11.49 -18.18
C ALA A 451 19.99 -12.39 -19.40
N GLN A 452 20.54 -13.57 -19.15
CA GLN A 452 20.74 -14.60 -20.16
C GLN A 452 20.64 -15.97 -19.50
N LEU A 453 19.92 -16.91 -20.12
CA LEU A 453 19.97 -18.32 -19.75
C LEU A 453 21.03 -19.04 -20.57
N GLY A 454 21.61 -20.10 -20.01
CA GLY A 454 22.52 -20.98 -20.73
C GLY A 454 22.49 -22.39 -20.18
N VAL A 455 23.12 -23.31 -20.91
CA VAL A 455 23.21 -24.72 -20.56
C VAL A 455 24.66 -25.15 -20.64
N TRP A 456 25.19 -25.65 -19.53
CA TRP A 456 26.45 -26.37 -19.52
C TRP A 456 26.21 -27.85 -19.82
N ASP A 457 27.05 -28.42 -20.68
CA ASP A 457 26.97 -29.81 -21.09
C ASP A 457 28.12 -30.61 -20.48
N PHE A 458 27.78 -31.56 -19.62
CA PHE A 458 28.70 -32.51 -18.99
C PHE A 458 28.45 -33.94 -19.50
N GLY A 459 27.98 -34.08 -20.75
CA GLY A 459 27.72 -35.35 -21.43
C GLY A 459 26.40 -35.98 -20.98
N ALA A 460 26.43 -36.77 -19.90
CA ALA A 460 25.21 -37.39 -19.37
C ALA A 460 24.33 -36.39 -18.59
N LYS A 461 24.93 -35.30 -18.10
CA LYS A 461 24.28 -34.27 -17.30
C LYS A 461 24.31 -32.94 -18.03
N SER A 462 23.18 -32.22 -17.97
CA SER A 462 23.10 -30.83 -18.43
C SER A 462 22.69 -29.95 -17.26
N VAL A 463 23.28 -28.76 -17.17
CA VAL A 463 23.04 -27.81 -16.07
C VAL A 463 22.54 -26.49 -16.65
N LEU A 464 21.31 -26.11 -16.31
CA LEU A 464 20.77 -24.79 -16.60
C LEU A 464 21.44 -23.76 -15.68
N HIS A 465 21.95 -22.67 -16.24
CA HIS A 465 22.49 -21.56 -15.48
C HIS A 465 21.90 -20.22 -15.93
N LEU A 466 21.92 -19.25 -15.02
CA LEU A 466 21.53 -17.87 -15.26
C LEU A 466 22.79 -16.99 -15.28
N LYS A 467 22.81 -15.97 -16.13
CA LYS A 467 23.76 -14.87 -16.07
C LYS A 467 22.97 -13.56 -15.99
N LEU A 468 23.47 -12.61 -15.21
CA LEU A 468 22.89 -11.28 -15.06
C LEU A 468 23.88 -10.23 -15.55
N LEU A 469 23.36 -9.20 -16.21
CA LEU A 469 24.11 -8.02 -16.61
C LEU A 469 23.92 -6.93 -15.57
N PHE A 470 25.01 -6.48 -14.97
CA PHE A 470 25.03 -5.44 -13.97
C PHE A 470 25.50 -4.10 -14.54
N SER A 471 24.77 -3.04 -14.25
CA SER A 471 25.15 -1.68 -14.58
C SER A 471 25.34 -0.88 -13.31
N ARG A 472 26.38 -0.05 -13.28
CA ARG A 472 26.68 0.82 -12.13
C ARG A 472 25.76 2.04 -12.12
N VAL A 473 25.33 2.43 -10.93
CA VAL A 473 24.64 3.68 -10.58
C VAL A 473 25.53 4.42 -9.57
N PRO A 474 26.36 5.37 -10.03
CA PRO A 474 27.25 6.16 -9.19
C PRO A 474 26.52 6.99 -8.13
N GLY A 475 27.16 7.25 -6.99
CA GLY A 475 26.63 8.13 -5.94
C GLY A 475 25.54 7.53 -5.07
N CYS A 476 24.88 6.45 -5.50
CA CYS A 476 23.88 5.76 -4.70
C CYS A 476 24.49 4.69 -3.79
N THR A 477 23.77 4.28 -2.75
CA THR A 477 24.10 3.12 -1.89
C THR A 477 22.90 2.22 -1.67
N ILE A 478 23.11 0.93 -1.37
CA ILE A 478 22.01 0.03 -0.99
C ILE A 478 21.56 0.37 0.44
N ARG A 479 20.29 0.75 0.59
CA ARG A 479 19.67 1.01 1.91
C ARG A 479 19.19 -0.27 2.57
N ARG A 480 18.51 -1.12 1.79
CA ARG A 480 17.90 -2.37 2.25
C ARG A 480 17.84 -3.34 1.09
N SER A 481 18.06 -4.62 1.36
CA SER A 481 17.87 -5.70 0.40
C SER A 481 17.01 -6.81 0.98
N VAL A 482 16.15 -7.39 0.15
CA VAL A 482 15.27 -8.51 0.52
C VAL A 482 15.24 -9.49 -0.65
N TRP A 483 15.50 -10.76 -0.36
CA TRP A 483 15.24 -11.84 -1.30
C TRP A 483 13.75 -12.15 -1.32
N ASP A 484 13.22 -12.45 -2.49
CA ASP A 484 11.85 -12.93 -2.59
C ASP A 484 11.73 -14.28 -1.88
N HIS A 485 11.06 -14.26 -0.73
CA HIS A 485 10.86 -15.41 0.15
C HIS A 485 9.36 -15.72 0.29
N SER A 486 8.59 -15.81 -0.80
CA SER A 486 7.34 -16.58 -0.78
C SER A 486 6.78 -16.89 -2.16
N PRO A 487 6.00 -17.98 -2.28
CA PRO A 487 5.17 -18.23 -3.46
C PRO A 487 4.03 -17.21 -3.44
N SER A 488 4.08 -16.21 -4.33
CA SER A 488 2.92 -15.34 -4.53
C SER A 488 1.77 -16.21 -5.03
N SER A 489 0.73 -16.35 -4.21
CA SER A 489 -0.59 -16.77 -4.66
C SER A 489 -1.22 -15.62 -5.43
N SER A 490 -0.64 -15.25 -6.58
CA SER A 490 -1.37 -14.47 -7.55
C SER A 490 -2.52 -15.35 -8.04
N LEU A 491 -3.74 -15.00 -7.63
CA LEU A 491 -5.00 -15.47 -8.20
C LEU A 491 -5.01 -15.15 -9.70
N VAL A 492 -4.34 -15.97 -10.49
CA VAL A 492 -4.59 -16.03 -11.93
C VAL A 492 -5.85 -16.85 -12.07
N HIS A 493 -6.87 -16.25 -12.67
CA HIS A 493 -8.11 -16.88 -13.08
C HIS A 493 -7.85 -18.33 -13.53
N ARG A 494 -8.47 -19.28 -12.82
CA ARG A 494 -8.66 -20.63 -13.34
C ARG A 494 -9.52 -20.49 -14.59
N THR A 495 -8.88 -20.47 -15.75
CA THR A 495 -9.58 -20.77 -17.00
C THR A 495 -9.91 -22.25 -16.97
N ASP A 496 -11.20 -22.54 -17.06
CA ASP A 496 -11.80 -23.86 -16.90
C ASP A 496 -11.09 -24.94 -17.71
N GLU A 497 -10.88 -26.08 -17.05
CA GLU A 497 -10.39 -27.31 -17.64
C GLU A 497 -11.39 -27.83 -18.68
N ALA A 498 -11.08 -27.62 -19.96
CA ALA A 498 -11.59 -28.46 -21.03
C ALA A 498 -10.57 -29.57 -21.32
N SER A 499 -11.08 -30.79 -21.31
CA SER A 499 -10.38 -32.06 -21.47
C SER A 499 -9.68 -32.22 -22.83
N SER A 500 -8.68 -33.11 -22.84
CA SER A 500 -8.02 -33.77 -23.98
C SER A 500 -6.69 -33.18 -24.50
N SER A 501 -5.57 -33.79 -24.08
CA SER A 501 -4.65 -34.53 -24.98
C SER A 501 -3.33 -34.86 -24.26
N SER A 502 -2.96 -36.14 -24.27
CA SER A 502 -1.71 -36.68 -23.74
C SER A 502 -0.52 -36.34 -24.62
N SER A 503 -0.16 -35.06 -24.73
CA SER A 503 1.07 -34.63 -25.40
C SER A 503 2.20 -34.44 -24.40
N ASP A 504 3.43 -34.83 -24.76
CA ASP A 504 4.61 -34.59 -23.92
C ASP A 504 4.85 -33.10 -23.60
N ASN A 505 4.26 -32.19 -24.39
CA ASN A 505 4.29 -30.75 -24.15
C ASN A 505 3.53 -30.34 -22.88
N ALA A 506 2.42 -31.02 -22.54
CA ALA A 506 1.70 -30.79 -21.29
C ALA A 506 2.53 -31.16 -20.04
N LYS A 507 3.58 -31.97 -20.20
CA LYS A 507 4.53 -32.31 -19.12
C LYS A 507 5.58 -31.21 -18.90
N LEU A 508 5.92 -30.42 -19.92
CA LEU A 508 6.92 -29.35 -19.83
C LEU A 508 6.40 -28.10 -19.10
N VAL A 509 5.12 -27.78 -19.26
CA VAL A 509 4.46 -26.71 -18.48
C VAL A 509 4.49 -27.02 -16.98
N LYS A 510 4.52 -28.30 -16.59
CA LYS A 510 4.57 -28.72 -15.18
C LYS A 510 5.96 -28.60 -14.53
N ILE A 511 7.02 -28.33 -15.29
CA ILE A 511 8.40 -28.25 -14.77
C ILE A 511 8.97 -26.82 -14.73
N VAL A 512 8.24 -25.81 -15.21
CA VAL A 512 8.66 -24.41 -15.12
C VAL A 512 7.62 -23.65 -14.33
N ASP A 513 8.07 -22.88 -13.34
CA ASP A 513 7.23 -21.90 -12.69
C ASP A 513 7.30 -20.59 -13.48
N MET A 514 6.15 -20.20 -14.04
CA MET A 514 5.98 -18.98 -14.85
C MET A 514 5.40 -17.82 -14.03
N THR A 515 5.36 -17.95 -12.69
CA THR A 515 4.97 -16.86 -11.80
C THR A 515 5.92 -15.67 -11.97
N GLU A 516 5.35 -14.47 -12.01
CA GLU A 516 6.12 -13.25 -12.13
C GLU A 516 6.71 -12.90 -10.76
N THR A 517 8.04 -12.80 -10.71
CA THR A 517 8.70 -12.22 -9.54
C THR A 517 8.75 -10.72 -9.74
N LEU A 518 7.87 -10.00 -9.05
CA LEU A 518 7.75 -8.55 -9.13
C LEU A 518 7.77 -7.94 -7.74
N LYS A 519 8.35 -6.75 -7.62
CA LYS A 519 8.00 -5.82 -6.54
C LYS A 519 7.63 -4.48 -7.13
N GLY A 520 6.50 -3.93 -6.70
CA GLY A 520 5.95 -2.72 -7.29
C GLY A 520 5.17 -1.88 -6.28
N PRO A 521 4.22 -1.05 -6.74
CA PRO A 521 3.49 -0.11 -5.88
C PRO A 521 2.75 -0.77 -4.70
N GLN A 522 2.36 -2.04 -4.81
CA GLN A 522 1.70 -2.81 -3.73
C GLN A 522 2.68 -3.20 -2.60
N ASP A 523 3.98 -3.24 -2.89
CA ASP A 523 5.03 -3.60 -1.96
C ASP A 523 5.68 -2.34 -1.40
N ALA A 524 5.24 -1.88 -0.21
CA ALA A 524 5.84 -0.70 0.43
C ALA A 524 7.38 -0.82 0.51
N PRO A 525 8.15 0.23 0.15
CA PRO A 525 7.72 1.59 -0.20
C PRO A 525 7.43 1.84 -1.70
N GLY A 526 7.42 0.80 -2.54
CA GLY A 526 6.92 0.85 -3.92
C GLY A 526 7.93 1.22 -5.01
N HIS A 527 9.22 1.37 -4.67
CA HIS A 527 10.29 1.75 -5.59
C HIS A 527 11.46 0.74 -5.56
N TRP A 528 11.13 -0.54 -5.69
CA TRP A 528 12.09 -1.65 -5.60
C TRP A 528 12.82 -1.90 -6.92
N LEU A 529 14.08 -2.32 -6.81
CA LEU A 529 14.94 -2.63 -7.95
C LEU A 529 15.56 -4.02 -7.82
N VAL A 530 15.74 -4.71 -8.93
CA VAL A 530 16.44 -5.99 -8.95
C VAL A 530 17.95 -5.76 -8.88
N THR A 531 18.59 -6.31 -7.84
CA THR A 531 20.05 -6.23 -7.59
C THR A 531 20.72 -7.60 -7.58
N GLY A 532 19.94 -8.66 -7.78
CA GLY A 532 20.45 -10.01 -7.93
C GLY A 532 19.32 -10.97 -8.25
N ALA A 533 19.68 -12.18 -8.64
CA ALA A 533 18.71 -13.24 -8.87
C ALA A 533 19.39 -14.61 -8.77
N LYS A 534 18.57 -15.65 -8.68
CA LYS A 534 19.02 -17.03 -8.81
C LYS A 534 17.93 -17.90 -9.40
N LEU A 535 18.34 -19.03 -9.96
CA LEU A 535 17.43 -20.11 -10.27
C LEU A 535 17.27 -21.01 -9.03
N GLY A 536 16.20 -21.80 -9.00
CA GLY A 536 15.95 -22.77 -7.95
C GLY A 536 15.15 -23.96 -8.47
N VAL A 537 15.04 -25.00 -7.64
CA VAL A 537 14.12 -26.11 -7.88
C VAL A 537 13.13 -26.19 -6.72
N GLU A 538 11.84 -26.01 -6.99
CA GLU A 538 10.79 -26.11 -5.98
C GLU A 538 9.73 -27.12 -6.43
N LYS A 539 9.52 -28.19 -5.64
CA LYS A 539 8.57 -29.27 -5.97
C LYS A 539 8.77 -29.83 -7.40
N GLY A 540 10.02 -29.90 -7.85
CA GLY A 540 10.41 -30.38 -9.18
C GLY A 540 10.17 -29.39 -10.33
N LYS A 541 9.95 -28.11 -10.03
CA LYS A 541 9.84 -27.01 -10.99
C LYS A 541 11.06 -26.10 -10.94
N ILE A 542 11.49 -25.63 -12.11
CA ILE A 542 12.48 -24.57 -12.25
C ILE A 542 11.79 -23.26 -11.88
N VAL A 543 12.35 -22.55 -10.89
CA VAL A 543 11.88 -21.24 -10.45
C VAL A 543 12.97 -20.20 -10.65
N VAL A 544 12.58 -18.93 -10.81
CA VAL A 544 13.49 -17.78 -10.68
C VAL A 544 13.15 -17.05 -9.39
N ARG A 545 14.16 -16.60 -8.65
CA ARG A 545 14.00 -15.77 -7.46
C ARG A 545 14.83 -14.51 -7.64
N ALA A 546 14.24 -13.35 -7.34
CA ALA A 546 14.90 -12.07 -7.43
C ALA A 546 15.31 -11.57 -6.04
N LYS A 547 16.42 -10.84 -5.98
CA LYS A 547 16.80 -9.99 -4.86
C LYS A 547 16.42 -8.56 -5.20
N TYR A 548 15.65 -7.95 -4.31
CA TYR A 548 15.22 -6.57 -4.46
C TYR A 548 15.94 -5.67 -3.48
N SER A 549 16.30 -4.48 -3.92
CA SER A 549 16.90 -3.47 -3.06
C SER A 549 16.20 -2.12 -3.18
N LEU A 550 16.26 -1.37 -2.10
CA LEU A 550 16.01 0.07 -2.04
C LEU A 550 17.35 0.79 -2.05
N LEU A 551 17.43 1.89 -2.77
CA LEU A 551 18.63 2.72 -2.84
C LEU A 551 18.47 3.97 -1.99
N ASN A 552 19.59 4.46 -1.45
CA ASN A 552 19.75 5.86 -1.11
C ASN A 552 20.34 6.54 -2.34
N TYR A 553 19.72 7.63 -2.78
CA TYR A 553 20.07 8.35 -4.00
C TYR A 553 21.01 9.50 -3.72
#